data_AF-A0A6S7KIB2-F1
#
_entry.id   AF-A0A6S7KIB2-F1
#
_cell.length_a   1.000
_cell.length_b   1.000
_cell.length_c   1.000
_cell.angle_alpha   90.00
_cell.angle_beta   90.00
_cell.angle_gamma   90.00
#
_symmetry.space_group_name_H-M   'P 1'
#
loop_
_entity.id
_entity.type
_entity.pdbx_description
1 polymer ?
#
loop_
_entity_poly.entity_id
_entity_poly.type
_entity_poly.pdbx_seq_one_letter_code
_entity_poly.pdbx_strand_id
1 'polypeptide(L)'
;MGQLSSSSAFLFSLRNKDALEPFKSLVRPDQEHLALYLSPIAGPAFGGKHGEELQITPRPKIIPCYAKFGKVFTLPPGYTYDSAETNALLGGKEYFHPSEIETYYLV
;
A
#
# COMPACT_ATOMS: atom_id res chain seq x y z
N MET A 1 13.35 4.47 13.43
CA MET A 1 12.24 3.81 12.74
C MET A 1 11.03 3.91 13.64
N GLY A 2 9.84 4.18 13.10
CA GLY A 2 8.65 4.45 13.91
C GLY A 2 7.39 3.91 13.26
N GLN A 3 6.45 3.49 14.09
CA GLN A 3 5.14 3.00 13.69
C GLN A 3 4.08 4.03 14.08
N LEU A 4 3.16 4.31 13.16
CA LEU A 4 2.08 5.26 13.34
C LEU A 4 0.76 4.53 13.22
N SER A 5 -0.09 4.71 14.24
CA SER A 5 -1.44 4.17 14.28
C SER A 5 -2.42 5.15 13.64
N SER A 6 -3.40 4.64 12.91
CA SER A 6 -4.53 5.44 12.45
C SER A 6 -5.72 4.54 12.14
N SER A 7 -6.89 4.89 12.66
CA SER A 7 -8.18 4.28 12.32
C SER A 7 -8.80 4.81 11.03
N SER A 8 -8.24 5.90 10.48
CA SER A 8 -8.72 6.55 9.26
C SER A 8 -7.81 6.33 8.06
N ALA A 9 -6.73 5.55 8.22
CA ALA A 9 -5.84 5.22 7.11
C ALA A 9 -6.58 4.36 6.07
N PHE A 10 -6.36 4.68 4.80
CA PHE A 10 -6.86 3.88 3.69
C PHE A 10 -5.87 3.89 2.53
N LEU A 11 -5.90 2.82 1.75
CA LEU A 11 -5.31 2.74 0.42
C LEU A 11 -6.41 2.89 -0.62
N PHE A 12 -6.07 3.29 -1.84
CA PHE A 12 -7.04 3.39 -2.92
C PHE A 12 -6.37 3.10 -4.26
N SER A 13 -7.18 2.70 -5.23
CA SER A 13 -6.77 2.56 -6.62
C SER A 13 -7.87 3.14 -7.50
N LEU A 14 -7.49 4.03 -8.42
CA LEU A 14 -8.41 4.66 -9.37
C LEU A 14 -8.48 3.87 -10.69
N ARG A 15 -7.36 3.25 -11.08
CA ARG A 15 -7.24 2.37 -12.24
C ARG A 15 -6.29 1.25 -11.84
N ASN A 16 -6.71 0.01 -12.04
CA ASN A 16 -5.97 -1.18 -11.68
C ASN A 16 -5.91 -2.14 -12.88
N LYS A 17 -5.04 -3.15 -12.77
CA LYS A 17 -4.79 -4.15 -13.83
C LYS A 17 -6.05 -4.87 -14.29
N ASP A 18 -7.00 -5.08 -13.38
CA ASP A 18 -8.18 -5.89 -13.60
C ASP A 18 -9.41 -5.05 -14.01
N ALA A 19 -9.21 -3.76 -14.28
CA ALA A 19 -10.27 -2.81 -14.63
C ALA A 19 -11.43 -2.75 -13.62
N LEU A 20 -11.16 -3.03 -12.33
CA LEU A 20 -12.15 -2.78 -11.29
C LEU A 20 -12.47 -1.29 -11.21
N GLU A 21 -13.72 -1.00 -10.84
CA GLU A 21 -14.13 0.34 -10.43
C GLU A 21 -13.21 0.90 -9.33
N PRO A 22 -13.01 2.24 -9.26
CA PRO A 22 -12.23 2.86 -8.22
C PRO A 22 -12.69 2.42 -6.82
N PHE A 23 -11.74 2.05 -5.96
CA PHE A 23 -12.05 1.56 -4.63
C PHE A 23 -11.19 2.20 -3.55
N LYS A 24 -11.74 2.21 -2.33
CA LYS A 24 -11.01 2.50 -1.09
C LYS A 24 -10.89 1.22 -0.28
N SER A 25 -9.73 1.02 0.29
CA SER A 25 -9.38 -0.09 1.15
C SER A 25 -9.05 0.45 2.53
N LEU A 26 -9.89 0.14 3.50
CA LEU A 26 -9.77 0.68 4.85
C LEU A 26 -8.82 -0.18 5.66
N VAL A 27 -8.09 0.43 6.59
CA VAL A 27 -7.34 -0.31 7.59
C VAL A 27 -8.30 -1.18 8.41
N ARG A 28 -7.90 -2.42 8.72
CA ARG A 28 -8.70 -3.30 9.57
C ARG A 28 -8.67 -2.79 11.02
N PRO A 29 -9.80 -2.82 11.76
CA PRO A 29 -9.84 -2.29 13.13
C PRO A 29 -8.81 -2.89 14.10
N ASP A 30 -8.46 -4.16 13.91
CA ASP A 30 -7.45 -4.87 14.71
C ASP A 30 -6.00 -4.60 14.25
N GLN A 31 -5.81 -3.89 13.14
CA GLN A 31 -4.52 -3.62 12.50
C GLN A 31 -4.18 -2.13 12.40
N GLU A 32 -4.95 -1.23 13.05
CA GLU A 32 -4.72 0.23 13.00
C GLU A 32 -3.31 0.63 13.42
N HIS A 33 -2.75 -0.08 14.40
CA HIS A 33 -1.38 0.11 14.87
C HIS A 33 -0.32 -0.17 13.79
N LEU A 34 -0.67 -0.82 12.67
CA LEU A 34 0.20 -1.09 11.52
C LEU A 34 -0.02 -0.12 10.36
N ALA A 35 -0.82 0.94 10.51
CA ALA A 35 -1.21 1.80 9.39
C ALA A 35 -0.01 2.35 8.59
N LEU A 36 1.03 2.87 9.26
CA LEU A 36 2.22 3.41 8.61
C LEU A 36 3.49 3.08 9.39
N TYR A 37 4.55 2.73 8.66
CA TYR A 37 5.89 2.53 9.18
C TYR A 37 6.88 3.45 8.46
N LEU A 38 7.68 4.17 9.24
CA LEU A 38 8.68 5.10 8.74
C LEU A 38 10.09 4.55 8.97
N SER A 39 10.79 4.27 7.87
CA SER A 39 12.19 3.86 7.87
C SER A 39 13.05 4.84 7.06
N PRO A 40 14.10 5.42 7.66
CA PRO A 40 15.05 6.24 6.90
C PRO A 40 15.80 5.46 5.81
N ILE A 41 15.90 4.13 5.96
CA ILE A 41 16.65 3.26 5.05
C ILE A 41 15.75 2.67 3.97
N ALA A 42 14.52 2.30 4.33
CA ALA A 42 13.59 1.61 3.43
C ALA A 42 12.51 2.52 2.83
N GLY A 43 12.35 3.75 3.34
CA GLY A 43 11.26 4.63 2.98
C GLY A 43 9.98 4.37 3.79
N PRO A 44 8.87 5.04 3.46
CA PRO A 44 7.57 4.78 4.10
C PRO A 44 6.95 3.47 3.59
N ALA A 45 6.34 2.73 4.52
CA ALA A 45 5.54 1.54 4.22
C ALA A 45 4.15 1.63 4.88
N PHE A 46 3.11 1.49 4.07
CA PHE A 46 1.73 1.39 4.52
C PHE A 46 1.43 -0.08 4.79
N GLY A 47 0.99 -0.43 6.01
CA GLY A 47 0.82 -1.83 6.43
C GLY A 47 1.90 -2.36 7.40
N GLY A 48 2.79 -1.49 7.86
CA GLY A 48 3.70 -1.80 8.97
C GLY A 48 4.95 -2.61 8.58
N LYS A 49 5.82 -2.84 9.56
CA LYS A 49 7.18 -3.41 9.37
C LYS A 49 7.21 -4.85 8.83
N HIS A 50 6.12 -5.61 8.99
CA HIS A 50 6.04 -7.05 8.69
C HIS A 50 4.96 -7.40 7.66
N GLY A 51 4.46 -6.39 6.96
CA GLY A 51 3.31 -6.51 6.06
C GLY A 51 3.22 -5.29 5.18
N GLU A 52 4.35 -4.84 4.63
CA GLU A 52 4.48 -3.67 3.77
C GLU A 52 3.57 -3.85 2.54
N GLU A 53 2.29 -3.49 2.69
CA GLU A 53 1.29 -3.68 1.64
C GLU A 53 1.53 -2.75 0.48
N LEU A 54 2.10 -1.59 0.77
CA LEU A 54 2.62 -0.65 -0.18
C LEU A 54 3.88 0.00 0.42
N GLN A 55 5.03 -0.24 -0.18
CA GLN A 55 6.29 0.41 0.19
C GLN A 55 6.77 1.32 -0.92
N ILE A 56 7.10 2.55 -0.58
CA ILE A 56 7.76 3.49 -1.47
C ILE A 56 9.22 3.59 -1.06
N THR A 57 10.13 3.13 -1.90
CA THR A 57 11.56 3.12 -1.57
C THR A 57 12.17 4.52 -1.68
N PRO A 58 13.35 4.79 -1.07
CA PRO A 58 13.96 6.12 -1.10
C PRO A 58 14.46 6.54 -2.50
N ARG A 59 14.62 5.58 -3.42
CA ARG A 59 15.08 5.82 -4.81
C ARG A 59 14.21 5.01 -5.78
N PRO A 60 12.92 5.36 -5.93
CA PRO A 60 11.93 4.50 -6.58
C PRO A 60 12.15 4.32 -8.09
N LYS A 61 13.00 5.14 -8.71
CA LYS A 61 13.46 4.99 -10.10
C LYS A 61 14.56 3.95 -10.30
N ILE A 62 15.26 3.57 -9.23
CA ILE A 62 16.40 2.63 -9.24
C ILE A 62 16.03 1.34 -8.50
N ILE A 63 15.37 1.48 -7.36
CA ILE A 63 14.95 0.37 -6.49
C ILE A 63 13.44 0.24 -6.64
N PRO A 64 12.91 -0.93 -7.03
CA PRO A 64 11.47 -1.09 -7.20
C PRO A 64 10.73 -0.83 -5.88
N CYS A 65 9.57 -0.19 -5.98
CA CYS A 65 8.57 -0.17 -4.93
C CYS A 65 7.90 -1.54 -4.82
N TYR A 66 7.21 -1.77 -3.70
CA TYR A 66 6.62 -3.06 -3.37
C TYR A 66 5.14 -2.95 -3.05
N ALA A 67 4.33 -3.94 -3.46
CA ALA A 67 2.93 -4.05 -3.10
C ALA A 67 2.51 -5.50 -2.79
N LYS A 68 2.13 -5.77 -1.54
CA LYS A 68 1.59 -7.07 -1.08
C LYS A 68 0.32 -6.89 -0.25
N PHE A 69 -0.79 -6.74 -0.95
CA PHE A 69 -2.02 -6.16 -0.42
C PHE A 69 -2.91 -7.20 0.30
N GLY A 70 -3.57 -6.83 1.40
CA GLY A 70 -4.71 -7.58 1.98
C GLY A 70 -4.58 -8.11 3.42
N LYS A 71 -3.43 -7.92 4.07
CA LYS A 71 -3.15 -8.28 5.46
C LYS A 71 -3.63 -7.22 6.46
N VAL A 72 -3.30 -5.96 6.26
CA VAL A 72 -3.59 -4.80 7.12
C VAL A 72 -4.79 -4.01 6.61
N PHE A 73 -4.91 -3.82 5.30
CA PHE A 73 -6.04 -3.13 4.70
C PHE A 73 -7.01 -4.15 4.05
N THR A 74 -8.29 -3.77 3.93
CA THR A 74 -9.35 -4.66 3.45
C THR A 74 -9.30 -4.88 1.94
N LEU A 75 -9.40 -6.12 1.48
CA LEU A 75 -9.45 -6.43 0.06
C LEU A 75 -10.83 -6.16 -0.57
N PRO A 76 -10.89 -5.80 -1.86
CA PRO A 76 -12.13 -5.87 -2.63
C PRO A 76 -12.70 -7.29 -2.64
N PRO A 77 -14.03 -7.47 -2.77
CA PRO A 77 -14.64 -8.78 -2.84
C PRO A 77 -14.05 -9.63 -3.98
N GLY A 78 -13.80 -10.91 -3.70
CA GLY A 78 -13.24 -11.86 -4.68
C GLY A 78 -11.71 -11.92 -4.73
N TYR A 79 -11.01 -11.04 -4.02
CA TYR A 79 -9.55 -11.06 -3.92
C TYR A 79 -9.07 -11.77 -2.66
N THR A 80 -7.93 -12.45 -2.77
CA THR A 80 -7.29 -13.17 -1.66
C THR A 80 -5.88 -12.64 -1.43
N TYR A 81 -5.48 -12.59 -0.16
CA TYR A 81 -4.13 -12.17 0.22
C TYR A 81 -3.09 -13.08 -0.44
N ASP A 82 -1.99 -12.47 -0.89
CA ASP A 82 -0.84 -13.14 -1.52
C ASP A 82 -1.12 -13.79 -2.89
N SER A 83 -2.16 -13.33 -3.60
CA SER A 83 -2.36 -13.66 -5.02
C SER A 83 -1.70 -12.63 -5.93
N ALA A 84 -1.32 -13.06 -7.14
CA ALA A 84 -0.69 -12.19 -8.13
C ALA A 84 -1.62 -11.05 -8.57
N GLU A 85 -2.92 -11.33 -8.68
CA GLU A 85 -3.98 -10.38 -9.01
C GLU A 85 -4.12 -9.32 -7.90
N THR A 86 -4.18 -9.76 -6.65
CA THR A 86 -4.25 -8.87 -5.48
C THR A 86 -3.03 -7.95 -5.39
N ASN A 87 -1.83 -8.48 -5.58
CA ASN A 87 -0.59 -7.69 -5.54
C ASN A 87 -0.49 -6.71 -6.73
N ALA A 88 -1.28 -6.92 -7.79
CA ALA A 88 -1.33 -6.03 -8.94
C ALA A 88 -2.33 -4.86 -8.80
N LEU A 89 -3.19 -4.86 -7.78
CA LEU A 89 -4.26 -3.86 -7.65
C LEU A 89 -3.79 -2.42 -7.40
N LEU A 90 -2.65 -2.25 -6.73
CA LEU A 90 -2.11 -0.94 -6.35
C LEU A 90 -1.05 -0.42 -7.32
N GLY A 91 -0.09 -1.29 -7.71
CA GLY A 91 1.06 -0.92 -8.54
C GLY A 91 1.08 -1.57 -9.93
N GLY A 92 0.04 -2.31 -10.32
CA GLY A 92 -0.02 -3.10 -11.55
C GLY A 92 0.72 -4.45 -11.48
N LYS A 93 1.56 -4.65 -10.47
CA LYS A 93 2.26 -5.88 -10.08
C LYS A 93 2.92 -5.69 -8.71
N GLU A 94 3.40 -6.78 -8.10
CA GLU A 94 4.04 -6.76 -6.78
C GLU A 94 5.28 -5.85 -6.70
N TYR A 95 6.14 -5.84 -7.74
CA TYR A 95 7.31 -4.96 -7.80
C TYR A 95 7.19 -3.99 -8.96
N PHE A 96 7.18 -2.68 -8.68
CA PHE A 96 6.90 -1.66 -9.68
C PHE A 96 7.77 -0.42 -9.54
N HIS A 97 7.91 0.33 -10.63
CA HIS A 97 8.56 1.64 -10.64
C HIS A 97 7.49 2.70 -10.91
N PRO A 98 7.22 3.61 -9.95
CA PRO A 98 6.30 4.70 -10.20
C PRO A 98 6.90 5.66 -11.23
N SER A 99 6.06 6.17 -12.12
CA SER A 99 6.47 7.24 -13.06
C SER A 99 6.61 8.57 -12.34
N GLU A 100 5.72 8.81 -11.37
CA GLU A 100 5.63 10.03 -10.58
C GLU A 100 5.11 9.70 -9.16
N ILE A 101 5.47 10.55 -8.19
CA ILE A 101 4.99 10.48 -6.82
C ILE A 101 4.67 11.90 -6.38
N GLU A 102 3.45 12.12 -5.93
CA GLU A 102 2.96 13.40 -5.43
C GLU A 102 2.48 13.24 -3.99
N THR A 103 2.55 14.31 -3.21
CA THR A 103 2.04 14.33 -1.83
C THR A 103 1.20 15.57 -1.65
N TYR A 104 -0.01 15.38 -1.15
CA TYR A 104 -1.01 16.42 -0.93
C TYR A 104 -1.32 16.52 0.56
N TYR A 105 -1.54 17.74 1.03
CA TYR A 105 -2.07 18.00 2.36
C TYR A 105 -3.30 18.89 2.23
N LEU A 106 -4.30 18.64 3.08
CA LEU A 106 -5.47 19.49 3.18
C LEU A 106 -5.16 20.60 4.20
N VAL A 107 -5.59 21.82 3.88
CA VAL A 107 -5.47 23.02 4.71
C VAL A 107 -6.80 23.31 5.38
#